data_AF-A0A4Z0NLG4-F1
#
_entry.id   AF-A0A4Z0NLG4-F1
#
_cell.length_a   1.000
_cell.length_b   1.000
_cell.length_c   1.000
_cell.angle_alpha   90.00
_cell.angle_beta   90.00
_cell.angle_gamma   90.00
#
_symmetry.space_group_name_H-M   'P 1'
#
loop_
_entity.id
_entity.type
_entity.pdbx_description
1 polymer ?
#
loop_
_entity_poly.entity_id
_entity_poly.type
_entity_poly.pdbx_seq_one_letter_code
_entity_poly.pdbx_strand_id
1 'polypeptide(L)'
;YYQAGQHMTPATREMINKALALDATEVTAQMLLAADAFMQADYAQAVSLWQTLLDANSPRVNRAQLVEAINLAKLLQNRQK
;
A
#
# COMPACT_ATOMS: atom_id res chain seq x y z
N TYR A 1 -18.84 15.32 1.90
CA TYR A 1 -17.41 14.95 1.80
C TYR A 1 -16.88 14.67 3.21
N TYR A 2 -16.61 13.40 3.57
CA TYR A 2 -16.13 12.92 4.90
C TYR A 2 -17.16 12.50 5.96
N GLN A 3 -18.06 11.57 5.65
CA GLN A 3 -18.80 10.83 6.69
C GLN A 3 -19.06 9.37 6.28
N ALA A 4 -18.02 8.54 6.29
CA ALA A 4 -18.14 7.10 6.42
C ALA A 4 -16.80 6.55 6.89
N GLY A 5 -16.79 5.78 7.98
CA GLY A 5 -15.59 5.34 8.69
C GLY A 5 -14.53 4.68 7.81
N GLN A 6 -13.30 5.16 7.96
CA GLN A 6 -11.96 4.52 7.90
C GLN A 6 -11.72 3.22 7.10
N HIS A 7 -12.53 2.87 6.10
CA HIS A 7 -12.26 1.75 5.22
C HIS A 7 -12.28 2.24 3.78
N MET A 8 -11.32 1.73 2.99
CA MET A 8 -11.25 1.98 1.57
C MET A 8 -12.56 1.50 0.93
N THR A 9 -13.45 2.44 0.61
CA THR A 9 -14.75 2.08 0.02
C THR A 9 -14.52 1.44 -1.35
N PRO A 10 -15.44 0.58 -1.83
CA PRO A 10 -15.36 0.01 -3.18
C PRO A 10 -15.18 1.09 -4.26
N ALA A 11 -15.82 2.25 -4.11
CA ALA A 11 -15.66 3.41 -4.99
C ALA A 11 -14.23 3.97 -4.96
N THR A 12 -13.59 4.06 -3.79
CA THR A 12 -12.18 4.47 -3.66
C THR A 12 -11.26 3.47 -4.36
N ARG A 13 -11.52 2.17 -4.19
CA ARG A 13 -10.74 1.11 -4.86
C ARG A 13 -10.91 1.17 -6.38
N GLU A 14 -12.11 1.41 -6.89
CA GLU A 14 -12.33 1.62 -8.33
C GLU A 14 -11.59 2.86 -8.85
N MET A 15 -11.55 3.94 -8.09
CA MET A 15 -10.84 5.16 -8.47
C MET A 15 -9.32 4.92 -8.52
N ILE A 16 -8.78 4.18 -7.56
CA ILE A 16 -7.38 3.73 -7.55
C ILE A 16 -7.11 2.81 -8.75
N ASN A 17 -7.99 1.85 -9.03
CA ASN A 17 -7.85 0.95 -10.18
C ASN A 17 -7.90 1.70 -11.52
N LYS A 18 -8.75 2.72 -11.65
CA LYS A 18 -8.78 3.58 -12.85
C LYS A 18 -7.49 4.39 -12.98
N ALA A 19 -6.96 4.92 -11.88
CA ALA A 19 -5.67 5.61 -11.89
C ALA A 19 -4.52 4.66 -12.29
N LEU A 20 -4.51 3.43 -11.78
CA LEU A 20 -3.54 2.40 -12.17
C LEU A 20 -3.72 1.91 -13.60
N ALA A 21 -4.95 1.95 -14.14
CA ALA A 21 -5.19 1.64 -15.55
C ALA A 21 -4.67 2.74 -16.48
N LEU A 22 -4.61 3.99 -16.00
CA LEU A 22 -4.04 5.12 -16.74
C LEU A 22 -2.51 5.15 -16.61
N ASP A 23 -2.00 4.89 -15.41
CA ASP A 23 -0.58 4.78 -15.13
C ASP A 23 -0.34 3.71 -14.04
N ALA A 24 0.04 2.51 -14.50
CA ALA A 24 0.33 1.39 -13.62
C ALA A 24 1.58 1.60 -12.75
N THR A 25 2.37 2.64 -13.05
CA THR A 25 3.56 3.04 -12.29
C THR A 25 3.30 4.20 -11.34
N GLU A 26 2.03 4.61 -11.16
CA GLU A 26 1.66 5.61 -10.18
C GLU A 26 1.96 5.12 -8.76
N VAL A 27 3.13 5.54 -8.30
CA VAL A 27 3.68 5.35 -6.97
C VAL A 27 2.64 5.64 -5.88
N THR A 28 1.85 6.70 -6.06
CA THR A 28 0.84 7.13 -5.10
C THR A 28 -0.27 6.08 -4.95
N ALA A 29 -0.73 5.53 -6.08
CA ALA A 29 -1.77 4.50 -6.10
C ALA A 29 -1.25 3.19 -5.50
N GLN A 30 -0.02 2.79 -5.83
CA GLN A 30 0.63 1.61 -5.25
C GLN A 30 0.86 1.75 -3.74
N MET A 31 1.26 2.94 -3.25
CA MET A 31 1.39 3.19 -1.81
C MET A 31 0.06 3.07 -1.07
N LEU A 32 -1.03 3.59 -1.65
CA LEU A 32 -2.37 3.47 -1.08
C LEU A 32 -2.84 2.02 -1.02
N LEU A 33 -2.62 1.23 -2.07
CA LEU A 33 -2.93 -0.20 -2.07
C LEU A 33 -2.17 -0.96 -0.99
N ALA A 34 -0.88 -0.64 -0.80
CA ALA A 34 -0.08 -1.28 0.24
C ALA A 34 -0.58 -0.92 1.65
N ALA A 35 -0.95 0.33 1.87
CA ALA A 35 -1.54 0.78 3.13
C ALA A 35 -2.91 0.14 3.41
N ASP A 36 -3.75 -0.01 2.39
CA ASP A 36 -5.06 -0.70 2.49
C ASP A 36 -4.89 -2.18 2.87
N ALA A 37 -3.96 -2.88 2.20
CA ALA A 37 -3.63 -4.26 2.53
C ALA A 37 -3.14 -4.38 3.98
N PHE A 38 -2.28 -3.47 4.43
CA PHE A 38 -1.81 -3.42 5.81
C PHE A 38 -2.96 -3.22 6.81
N MET A 39 -3.89 -2.31 6.52
CA MET A 39 -5.07 -2.07 7.37
C MET A 39 -6.01 -3.28 7.43
N GLN A 40 -6.09 -4.08 6.37
CA GLN A 40 -6.88 -5.32 6.31
C GLN A 40 -6.17 -6.53 6.95
N ALA A 41 -5.02 -6.32 7.61
CA ALA A 41 -4.15 -7.37 8.13
C ALA A 41 -3.58 -8.31 7.05
N ASP A 42 -3.66 -7.94 5.77
CA ASP A 42 -2.93 -8.61 4.68
C ASP A 42 -1.49 -8.06 4.61
N TYR A 43 -0.73 -8.39 5.64
CA TYR A 43 0.67 -7.98 5.76
C TYR A 43 1.55 -8.58 4.65
N ALA A 44 1.17 -9.74 4.11
CA ALA A 44 1.91 -10.38 3.02
C ALA A 44 1.82 -9.52 1.74
N GLN A 45 0.60 -9.10 1.37
CA GLN A 45 0.38 -8.25 0.22
C GLN A 45 1.01 -6.86 0.42
N ALA A 46 0.86 -6.26 1.60
CA ALA A 46 1.46 -4.97 1.92
C ALA A 46 2.98 -4.96 1.73
N VAL A 47 3.67 -5.99 2.26
CA VAL A 47 5.13 -6.15 2.13
C VAL A 47 5.53 -6.28 0.65
N SER A 48 4.83 -7.09 -0.13
CA SER A 48 5.14 -7.28 -1.55
C SER A 48 5.01 -5.98 -2.35
N LEU A 49 3.99 -5.18 -2.07
CA LEU A 49 3.77 -3.89 -2.75
C LEU A 49 4.83 -2.86 -2.38
N TRP A 50 5.17 -2.72 -1.10
CA TRP A 50 6.26 -1.84 -0.68
C TRP A 50 7.62 -2.30 -1.20
N GLN A 51 7.90 -3.60 -1.26
CA GLN A 51 9.14 -4.10 -1.88
C GLN A 51 9.22 -3.72 -3.35
N THR A 52 8.13 -3.89 -4.10
CA THR A 52 8.07 -3.49 -5.52
C THR A 52 8.34 -1.99 -5.69
N LEU A 53 7.77 -1.15 -4.83
CA LEU A 53 8.01 0.30 -4.82
C LEU A 53 9.47 0.67 -4.47
N LEU A 54 10.07 -0.07 -3.54
CA LEU A 54 11.47 0.12 -3.15
C LEU A 54 12.42 -0.26 -4.30
N ASP A 55 12.09 -1.32 -5.03
CA ASP A 55 12.83 -1.84 -6.18
C ASP A 55 12.65 -0.94 -7.42
N ALA A 56 11.47 -0.32 -7.59
CA ALA A 56 11.22 0.68 -8.62
C ALA A 56 12.10 1.94 -8.47
N ASN A 57 12.73 2.12 -7.30
CA ASN A 57 13.69 3.19 -7.00
C ASN A 57 13.18 4.60 -7.36
N SER A 58 11.87 4.83 -7.19
CA SER A 58 11.27 6.12 -7.53
C SER A 58 11.72 7.19 -6.53
N PRO A 59 12.21 8.36 -7.01
CA PRO A 59 12.63 9.46 -6.14
C PRO A 59 11.45 10.10 -5.37
N ARG A 60 10.20 9.81 -5.79
CA ARG A 60 8.98 10.26 -5.11
C ARG A 60 8.73 9.50 -3.80
N VAL A 61 9.43 8.40 -3.56
CA VAL A 61 9.22 7.51 -2.44
C VAL A 61 10.32 7.68 -1.39
N ASN A 62 9.94 7.85 -0.13
CA ASN A 62 10.91 7.78 0.96
C ASN A 62 11.25 6.32 1.27
N ARG A 63 12.38 5.86 0.73
CA ARG A 63 12.87 4.48 0.91
C ARG A 63 13.00 4.08 2.38
N ALA A 64 13.41 5.00 3.26
CA ALA A 64 13.54 4.72 4.68
C ALA A 64 12.17 4.42 5.32
N GLN A 65 11.13 5.20 4.98
CA GLN A 65 9.77 4.93 5.45
C GLN A 65 9.22 3.60 4.91
N LEU A 66 9.50 3.25 3.65
CA LEU A 66 9.06 1.96 3.12
C LEU A 66 9.73 0.78 3.81
N VAL A 67 11.04 0.87 4.05
CA VAL A 67 11.78 -0.18 4.78
C VAL A 67 11.22 -0.34 6.19
N GLU A 68 10.92 0.76 6.88
CA GLU A 68 10.28 0.73 8.20
C GLU A 68 8.89 0.06 8.15
N ALA A 69 8.05 0.45 7.20
CA ALA A 69 6.72 -0.13 7.01
C ALA A 69 6.78 -1.63 6.69
N ILE A 70 7.70 -2.05 5.81
CA ILE A 70 7.95 -3.47 5.49
C ILE A 70 8.34 -4.25 6.74
N ASN A 71 9.28 -3.71 7.55
CA ASN A 71 9.74 -4.38 8.76
C ASN A 71 8.60 -4.53 9.78
N LEU A 72 7.78 -3.48 9.95
CA LEU A 72 6.61 -3.51 10.81
C LEU A 72 5.60 -4.57 10.35
N ALA A 73 5.27 -4.62 9.06
CA ALA A 73 4.34 -5.61 8.52
C ALA A 73 4.87 -7.04 8.65
N LYS A 74 6.17 -7.28 8.40
CA LYS A 74 6.79 -8.60 8.65
C LYS A 74 6.71 -9.00 10.12
N LEU A 75 6.93 -8.06 11.05
CA LEU A 75 6.80 -8.30 12.48
C LEU A 75 5.37 -8.70 12.84
N LEU A 76 4.37 -7.97 12.35
CA LEU A 76 2.96 -8.25 12.60
C LEU A 76 2.52 -9.58 11.95
N GLN A 77 2.94 -9.84 10.72
CA GLN A 77 2.73 -11.11 10.02
C GLN A 77 3.24 -12.29 10.84
N ASN A 78 4.43 -12.17 11.43
CA ASN A 78 5.00 -13.22 12.27
C ASN A 78 4.27 -13.39 13.60
N ARG A 79 3.60 -12.35 14.10
CA ARG A 79 2.74 -12.44 15.30
C ARG A 79 1.34 -12.98 15.04
N GLN A 80 0.90 -13.03 13.78
CA GLN A 80 -0.38 -13.61 13.39
C GLN A 80 -0.30 -15.12 13.06
N LYS A 81 0.91 -15.70 13.10
CA LYS A 81 1.15 -17.14 13.03
C LYS A 81 1.14 -17.75 14.43
#